data_AF-A0A374NZ04-F1
#
_entry.id   AF-A0A374NZ04-F1
#
_cell.length_a   1.000
_cell.length_b   1.000
_cell.length_c   1.000
_cell.angle_alpha   90.00
_cell.angle_beta   90.00
_cell.angle_gamma   90.00
#
_symmetry.space_group_name_H-M   'P 1'
#
loop_
_entity.id
_entity.type
_entity.pdbx_description
1 polymer ?
#
loop_
_entity_poly.entity_id
_entity_poly.type
_entity_poly.pdbx_seq_one_letter_code
_entity_poly.pdbx_strand_id
1 'polypeptide(L)'
;MEPNGARIMSSEELEIARLKAKANKLIDVNQQLVREKAQLQETIQRLQRFSNAEKESGASEEDELTFIYITRILAFLAELQKSALWLDYKNNTANTKEYYRVDKRDFENILAAYTDDKVTARNFIRYMVCLGIMKSNDKEIFSVIVNGKSRRVYMIRKTAVDLPGVEKYER
;
A
#
# COMPACT_ATOMS: atom_id res chain seq x y z
N MET A 1 10.53 -12.19 63.05
CA MET A 1 10.65 -12.59 61.64
C MET A 1 9.28 -12.42 61.01
N GLU A 2 9.05 -11.35 60.25
CA GLU A 2 7.81 -11.23 59.49
C GLU A 2 7.86 -12.22 58.32
N PRO A 3 6.81 -13.02 58.09
CA PRO A 3 6.77 -13.90 56.94
C PRO A 3 6.60 -13.02 55.70
N ASN A 4 7.60 -13.05 54.81
CA ASN A 4 7.50 -12.52 53.45
C ASN A 4 6.40 -13.26 52.69
N GLY A 5 5.16 -12.79 52.84
CA GLY A 5 4.01 -13.28 52.12
C GLY A 5 4.06 -12.77 50.69
N ALA A 6 4.72 -13.52 49.80
CA ALA A 6 4.49 -13.38 48.37
C ALA A 6 3.01 -13.67 48.11
N ARG A 7 2.19 -12.62 47.95
CA ARG A 7 0.79 -12.74 47.54
C ARG A 7 0.77 -13.40 46.17
N ILE A 8 0.38 -14.67 46.12
CA ILE A 8 0.08 -15.37 44.88
C ILE A 8 -1.19 -14.73 44.34
N MET A 9 -1.06 -13.96 43.25
CA MET A 9 -2.20 -13.35 42.58
C MET A 9 -3.18 -14.43 42.15
N SER A 10 -4.48 -14.20 42.35
CA SER A 10 -5.51 -15.14 41.92
C SER A 10 -5.55 -15.22 40.38
N SER A 11 -6.10 -16.32 39.83
CA SER A 11 -6.25 -16.47 38.38
C SER A 11 -7.06 -15.33 37.75
N GLU A 12 -8.01 -14.76 38.50
CA GLU A 12 -8.83 -13.62 38.06
C GLU A 12 -8.04 -12.32 38.06
N GLU A 13 -7.22 -12.09 39.09
CA GLU A 13 -6.33 -10.91 39.17
C GLU A 13 -5.29 -10.92 38.04
N LEU A 14 -4.78 -12.09 37.66
CA LEU A 14 -3.89 -12.26 36.53
C LEU A 14 -4.57 -11.95 35.18
N GLU A 15 -5.81 -12.41 34.96
CA GLU A 15 -6.53 -12.11 33.72
C GLU A 15 -6.95 -10.63 33.64
N ILE A 16 -7.34 -10.02 34.78
CA ILE A 16 -7.60 -8.57 34.85
C ILE A 16 -6.34 -7.78 34.48
N ALA A 17 -5.18 -8.15 35.03
CA ALA A 17 -3.90 -7.51 34.69
C ALA A 17 -3.56 -7.66 33.19
N ARG A 18 -3.80 -8.85 32.61
CA ARG A 18 -3.59 -9.12 31.19
C ARG A 18 -4.49 -8.27 30.30
N LEU A 19 -5.78 -8.19 30.62
CA LEU A 19 -6.75 -7.39 29.89
C LEU A 19 -6.43 -5.90 29.97
N LYS A 20 -6.04 -5.41 31.15
CA LYS A 20 -5.60 -4.01 31.33
C LYS A 20 -4.36 -3.69 30.48
N ALA A 21 -3.37 -4.59 30.45
CA ALA A 21 -2.19 -4.41 29.61
C ALA A 21 -2.55 -4.39 28.10
N LYS A 22 -3.45 -5.28 27.67
CA LYS A 22 -3.94 -5.30 26.29
C LYS A 22 -4.72 -4.02 25.93
N ALA A 23 -5.58 -3.54 26.83
CA ALA A 23 -6.34 -2.31 26.64
C ALA A 23 -5.41 -1.09 26.50
N ASN A 24 -4.41 -0.97 27.38
CA ASN A 24 -3.42 0.12 27.30
C ASN A 24 -2.67 0.08 25.97
N LYS A 25 -2.22 -1.11 25.53
CA LYS A 25 -1.56 -1.24 24.23
C LYS A 25 -2.46 -0.82 23.06
N LEU A 26 -3.76 -1.12 23.13
CA LEU A 26 -4.72 -0.68 22.11
C LEU A 26 -4.92 0.84 22.13
N ILE A 27 -4.93 1.46 23.31
CA ILE A 27 -5.00 2.92 23.46
C ILE A 27 -3.76 3.57 22.82
N ASP A 28 -2.56 3.05 23.11
CA ASP A 28 -1.31 3.57 22.55
C ASP A 28 -1.30 3.49 21.02
N VAL A 29 -1.70 2.35 20.46
CA VAL A 29 -1.83 2.16 19.00
C VAL A 29 -2.85 3.13 18.41
N ASN A 30 -3.99 3.33 19.06
CA ASN A 30 -5.00 4.27 18.57
C ASN A 30 -4.49 5.72 18.57
N GLN A 31 -3.80 6.14 19.62
CA GLN A 31 -3.17 7.47 19.68
C GLN A 31 -2.11 7.66 18.60
N GLN A 32 -1.36 6.61 18.26
CA GLN A 32 -0.42 6.64 17.15
C GLN A 32 -1.16 6.81 15.80
N LEU A 33 -2.21 6.02 15.55
CA LEU A 33 -3.00 6.12 14.32
C LEU A 33 -3.69 7.47 14.15
N VAL A 34 -4.17 8.10 15.24
CA VAL A 34 -4.74 9.45 15.19
C VAL A 34 -3.71 10.48 14.75
N ARG A 35 -2.46 10.39 15.26
CA ARG A 35 -1.37 11.27 14.85
C ARG A 35 -0.98 11.06 13.38
N GLU A 36 -0.84 9.82 12.96
CA GLU A 36 -0.54 9.48 11.56
C GLU A 36 -1.64 9.97 10.61
N LYS A 37 -2.92 9.82 10.99
CA LYS A 37 -4.05 10.35 10.23
C LYS A 37 -3.96 11.87 10.06
N ALA A 38 -3.65 12.61 11.12
CA ALA A 38 -3.50 14.07 11.05
C ALA A 38 -2.36 14.48 10.11
N GLN A 39 -1.21 13.81 10.18
CA GLN A 39 -0.07 14.04 9.30
C GLN A 39 -0.39 13.74 7.83
N LEU A 40 -1.12 12.65 7.57
CA LEU A 40 -1.58 12.31 6.23
C LEU A 40 -2.57 13.34 5.69
N GLN A 41 -3.48 13.85 6.53
CA GLN A 41 -4.41 14.91 6.14
C GLN A 41 -3.69 16.20 5.76
N GLU A 42 -2.67 16.60 6.54
CA GLU A 42 -1.82 17.75 6.21
C GLU A 42 -1.08 17.53 4.89
N THR A 43 -0.50 16.34 4.69
CA THR A 43 0.19 15.97 3.45
C THR A 43 -0.75 16.05 2.25
N ILE A 44 -1.97 15.53 2.37
CA ILE A 44 -3.00 15.62 1.32
C ILE A 44 -3.32 17.09 1.00
N GLN A 45 -3.49 17.95 2.01
CA GLN A 45 -3.74 19.37 1.79
C GLN A 45 -2.57 20.06 1.06
N ARG A 46 -1.31 19.74 1.41
CA ARG A 46 -0.14 20.26 0.68
C ARG A 46 -0.14 19.79 -0.77
N LEU A 47 -0.41 18.50 -1.01
CA LEU A 47 -0.43 17.92 -2.35
C LEU A 47 -1.58 18.44 -3.22
N GLN A 48 -2.73 18.77 -2.63
CA GLN A 48 -3.87 19.34 -3.35
C GLN A 48 -3.57 20.70 -3.98
N ARG A 49 -2.62 21.48 -3.43
CA ARG A 49 -2.20 22.77 -4.00
C ARG A 49 -1.64 22.62 -5.42
N PHE A 50 -0.96 21.51 -5.70
CA PHE A 50 -0.44 21.21 -7.04
C PHE A 50 -1.54 20.87 -8.06
N SER A 51 -2.71 20.39 -7.61
CA SER A 51 -3.84 20.08 -8.49
C SER A 51 -4.60 21.32 -8.95
N ASN A 52 -4.55 22.40 -8.17
CA ASN A 52 -5.41 23.58 -8.38
C ASN A 52 -4.76 24.69 -9.21
N ALA A 53 -3.61 24.44 -9.85
CA ALA A 53 -2.83 25.42 -10.64
C ALA A 53 -2.40 26.69 -9.90
N GLU A 54 -2.69 26.83 -8.62
CA GLU A 54 -2.05 27.76 -7.71
C GLU A 54 -0.62 27.25 -7.47
N LYS A 55 0.31 27.64 -8.34
CA LYS A 55 1.75 27.55 -8.06
C LYS A 55 2.07 28.53 -6.92
N GLU A 56 1.60 28.23 -5.73
CA GLU A 56 1.97 28.98 -4.53
C GLU A 56 3.45 28.75 -4.22
N SER A 57 4.15 29.85 -3.99
CA SER A 57 5.49 29.86 -3.39
C SER A 57 5.43 29.18 -2.02
N GLY A 58 6.15 28.07 -1.85
CA GLY A 58 6.23 27.33 -0.58
C GLY A 58 6.14 25.80 -0.71
N ALA A 59 5.83 25.28 -1.89
CA ALA A 59 5.90 23.85 -2.18
C ALA A 59 7.35 23.34 -2.19
N SER A 60 7.64 22.28 -1.44
CA SER A 60 8.95 21.62 -1.52
C SER A 60 9.10 20.81 -2.81
N GLU A 61 10.32 20.66 -3.32
CA GLU A 61 10.61 19.78 -4.47
C GLU A 61 10.17 18.33 -4.20
N GLU A 62 10.20 17.91 -2.93
CA GLU A 62 9.75 16.59 -2.48
C GLU A 62 8.23 16.42 -2.59
N ASP A 63 7.45 17.43 -2.21
CA ASP A 63 6.00 17.42 -2.36
C ASP A 63 5.60 17.42 -3.85
N GLU A 64 6.31 18.19 -4.69
CA GLU A 64 6.06 18.19 -6.15
C GLU A 64 6.35 16.80 -6.74
N LEU A 65 7.49 16.20 -6.39
CA LEU A 65 7.86 14.88 -6.87
C LEU A 65 6.86 13.82 -6.39
N THR A 66 6.45 13.88 -5.13
CA THR A 66 5.42 13.00 -4.54
C THR A 66 4.10 13.12 -5.29
N PHE A 67 3.65 14.35 -5.58
CA PHE A 67 2.44 14.60 -6.36
C PHE A 67 2.52 13.97 -7.76
N ILE A 68 3.66 14.12 -8.44
CA ILE A 68 3.91 13.52 -9.75
C ILE A 68 3.83 11.99 -9.66
N TYR A 69 4.48 11.35 -8.69
CA TYR A 69 4.43 9.89 -8.52
C TYR A 69 3.00 9.42 -8.27
N ILE A 70 2.29 10.01 -7.31
CA ILE A 70 0.92 9.60 -6.97
C ILE A 70 0.00 9.72 -8.19
N THR A 71 0.03 10.86 -8.88
CA THR A 71 -0.85 11.12 -10.03
C THR A 71 -0.60 10.11 -11.16
N ARG A 72 0.68 9.85 -11.47
CA ARG A 72 1.05 8.88 -12.51
C ARG A 72 0.73 7.44 -12.10
N ILE A 73 0.92 7.07 -10.85
CA ILE A 73 0.55 5.75 -10.32
C ILE A 73 -0.95 5.53 -10.44
N LEU A 74 -1.77 6.51 -10.06
CA LEU A 74 -3.23 6.40 -10.18
C LEU A 74 -3.66 6.23 -11.65
N ALA A 75 -3.08 7.00 -12.57
CA ALA A 75 -3.35 6.87 -14.00
C ALA A 75 -2.89 5.50 -14.55
N PHE A 76 -1.72 5.03 -14.13
CA PHE A 76 -1.17 3.73 -14.48
C PHE A 76 -2.06 2.57 -13.99
N LEU A 77 -2.54 2.62 -12.74
CA LEU A 77 -3.44 1.61 -12.18
C LEU A 77 -4.79 1.58 -12.91
N ALA A 78 -5.32 2.75 -13.28
CA ALA A 78 -6.54 2.84 -14.08
C ALA A 78 -6.36 2.22 -15.47
N GLU A 79 -5.21 2.41 -16.12
CA GLU A 79 -4.90 1.79 -17.40
C GLU A 79 -4.74 0.28 -17.29
N LEU A 80 -4.03 -0.20 -16.26
CA LEU A 80 -3.96 -1.62 -15.94
C LEU A 80 -5.36 -2.24 -15.75
N GLN A 81 -6.25 -1.56 -15.03
CA GLN A 81 -7.63 -2.00 -14.83
C GLN A 81 -8.42 -2.11 -16.14
N LYS A 82 -8.29 -1.11 -17.02
CA LYS A 82 -8.95 -1.10 -18.34
C LYS A 82 -8.40 -2.15 -19.29
N SER A 83 -7.10 -2.44 -19.21
CA SER A 83 -6.42 -3.36 -20.13
C SER A 83 -6.92 -4.81 -20.04
N ALA A 84 -7.55 -5.19 -18.92
CA ALA A 84 -8.02 -6.55 -18.64
C ALA A 84 -6.95 -7.66 -18.78
N LEU A 85 -5.67 -7.31 -18.61
CA LEU A 85 -4.52 -8.23 -18.75
C LEU A 85 -4.26 -9.09 -17.50
N TRP A 86 -5.28 -9.27 -16.67
CA TRP A 86 -5.18 -9.95 -15.38
C TRP A 86 -5.09 -11.46 -15.55
N LEU A 87 -3.94 -12.04 -15.17
CA LEU A 87 -3.71 -13.47 -15.18
C LEU A 87 -4.35 -14.13 -13.95
N ASP A 88 -5.68 -14.16 -13.90
CA ASP A 88 -6.43 -14.85 -12.85
C ASP A 88 -6.32 -16.37 -13.02
N TYR A 89 -5.86 -17.06 -11.98
CA TYR A 89 -5.73 -18.52 -11.99
C TYR A 89 -6.51 -19.16 -10.84
N LYS A 90 -7.20 -20.27 -11.14
CA LYS A 90 -8.11 -20.96 -10.19
C LYS A 90 -7.42 -21.43 -8.90
N ASN A 91 -6.12 -21.74 -8.96
CA ASN A 91 -5.36 -22.20 -7.79
C ASN A 91 -4.61 -21.03 -7.15
N ASN A 92 -5.32 -20.21 -6.38
CA ASN A 92 -4.70 -19.17 -5.58
C ASN A 92 -4.35 -19.69 -4.18
N THR A 93 -3.07 -19.61 -3.81
CA THR A 93 -2.65 -19.80 -2.41
C THR A 93 -3.06 -18.57 -1.59
N ALA A 94 -3.14 -18.69 -0.26
CA ALA A 94 -3.50 -17.56 0.62
C ALA A 94 -2.68 -16.28 0.30
N ASN A 95 -1.39 -16.44 -0.01
CA ASN A 95 -0.45 -15.36 -0.31
C ASN A 95 -0.62 -14.70 -1.68
N THR A 96 -1.42 -15.28 -2.58
CA THR A 96 -1.65 -14.75 -3.93
C THR A 96 -3.09 -14.35 -4.20
N LYS A 97 -4.03 -14.66 -3.30
CA LYS A 97 -5.45 -14.29 -3.45
C LYS A 97 -5.67 -12.78 -3.44
N GLU A 98 -4.84 -12.06 -2.68
CA GLU A 98 -4.90 -10.60 -2.54
C GLU A 98 -4.28 -9.82 -3.70
N TYR A 99 -3.77 -10.50 -4.74
CA TYR A 99 -3.03 -9.85 -5.81
C TYR A 99 -3.57 -10.23 -7.18
N TYR A 100 -3.67 -9.23 -8.05
CA TYR A 100 -3.67 -9.42 -9.49
C TYR A 100 -2.26 -9.73 -9.98
N ARG A 101 -2.18 -10.48 -11.08
CA ARG A 101 -0.91 -10.82 -11.76
C ARG A 101 -0.95 -10.23 -13.16
N VAL A 102 0.11 -9.53 -13.54
CA VAL A 102 0.28 -8.95 -14.88
C VAL A 102 1.55 -9.50 -15.49
N ASP A 103 1.50 -9.96 -16.73
CA ASP A 103 2.69 -10.41 -17.45
C ASP A 103 3.75 -9.29 -17.46
N LYS A 104 5.02 -9.66 -17.24
CA LYS A 104 6.13 -8.70 -17.18
C LYS A 104 6.15 -7.79 -18.40
N ARG A 105 5.95 -8.36 -19.60
CA ARG A 105 6.03 -7.59 -20.85
C ARG A 105 4.90 -6.58 -20.94
N ASP A 106 3.68 -7.02 -20.63
CA ASP A 106 2.49 -6.17 -20.69
C ASP A 106 2.56 -5.03 -19.66
N PHE A 107 3.00 -5.35 -18.44
CA PHE A 107 3.21 -4.36 -17.39
C PHE A 107 4.23 -3.30 -17.80
N GLU A 108 5.39 -3.71 -18.31
CA GLU A 108 6.46 -2.79 -18.70
C GLU A 108 6.10 -1.94 -19.92
N ASN A 109 5.33 -2.49 -20.86
CA ASN A 109 4.81 -1.74 -22.01
C ASN A 109 3.89 -0.60 -21.55
N ILE A 110 2.98 -0.86 -20.61
CA ILE A 110 2.10 0.18 -20.06
C ILE A 110 2.92 1.17 -19.23
N LEU A 111 3.84 0.67 -18.40
CA LEU A 111 4.69 1.48 -17.53
C LEU A 111 5.49 2.53 -18.31
N ALA A 112 5.98 2.18 -19.51
CA ALA A 112 6.77 3.08 -20.34
C ALA A 112 6.07 4.42 -20.64
N ALA A 113 4.73 4.44 -20.71
CA ALA A 113 3.95 5.67 -20.93
C ALA A 113 3.91 6.62 -19.72
N TYR A 114 4.32 6.14 -18.53
CA TYR A 114 4.27 6.90 -17.26
C TYR A 114 5.65 7.22 -16.70
N THR A 115 6.71 6.85 -17.42
CA THR A 115 8.10 7.02 -16.99
C THR A 115 8.85 7.97 -17.91
N ASP A 116 9.80 8.70 -17.35
CA ASP A 116 10.71 9.60 -18.06
C ASP A 116 12.02 9.76 -17.26
N ASP A 117 12.86 10.72 -17.62
CA ASP A 117 14.14 10.98 -16.95
C ASP A 117 13.97 11.42 -15.47
N LYS A 118 12.85 12.07 -15.13
CA LYS A 118 12.53 12.49 -13.75
C LYS A 118 11.93 11.33 -12.94
N VAL A 119 11.12 10.49 -13.60
CA VAL A 119 10.42 9.35 -13.01
C VAL A 119 10.82 8.07 -13.74
N THR A 120 11.95 7.51 -13.33
CA THR A 120 12.44 6.26 -13.94
C THR A 120 11.54 5.07 -13.59
N ALA A 121 11.45 4.07 -14.47
CA ALA A 121 10.70 2.83 -14.23
C ALA A 121 11.08 2.16 -12.89
N ARG A 122 12.37 2.16 -12.55
CA ARG A 122 12.87 1.61 -11.30
C ARG A 122 12.31 2.35 -10.08
N ASN A 123 12.38 3.68 -10.10
CA ASN A 123 11.89 4.49 -8.98
C ASN A 123 10.37 4.41 -8.89
N PHE A 124 9.67 4.35 -10.02
CA PHE A 124 8.22 4.19 -10.07
C PHE A 124 7.75 2.88 -9.43
N ILE A 125 8.36 1.74 -9.80
CA ILE A 125 8.09 0.44 -9.19
C ILE A 125 8.42 0.48 -7.69
N ARG A 126 9.58 1.03 -7.31
CA ARG A 126 9.98 1.16 -5.91
C ARG A 126 8.96 1.97 -5.10
N TYR A 127 8.47 3.07 -5.66
CA TYR A 127 7.47 3.91 -5.01
C TYR A 127 6.15 3.15 -4.81
N MET A 128 5.67 2.42 -5.82
CA MET A 128 4.50 1.56 -5.69
C MET A 128 4.69 0.45 -4.62
N VAL A 129 5.89 -0.12 -4.51
CA VAL A 129 6.21 -1.08 -3.44
C VAL A 129 6.17 -0.40 -2.06
N CYS A 130 6.77 0.78 -1.89
CA CYS A 130 6.74 1.53 -0.64
C CYS A 130 5.31 1.90 -0.22
N LEU A 131 4.43 2.20 -1.17
CA LEU A 131 3.01 2.46 -0.93
C LEU A 131 2.19 1.18 -0.66
N GLY A 132 2.79 -0.01 -0.74
CA GLY A 132 2.09 -1.28 -0.54
C GLY A 132 1.13 -1.65 -1.69
N ILE A 133 1.25 -1.00 -2.84
CA ILE A 133 0.48 -1.27 -4.06
C ILE A 133 0.96 -2.57 -4.71
N MET A 134 2.26 -2.86 -4.63
CA MET A 134 2.87 -4.05 -5.21
C MET A 134 3.39 -5.01 -4.15
N LYS A 135 3.40 -6.31 -4.49
CA LYS A 135 4.10 -7.30 -3.66
C LYS A 135 5.61 -7.09 -3.75
N SER A 136 6.26 -6.94 -2.60
CA SER A 136 7.72 -6.82 -2.52
C SER A 136 8.41 -8.19 -2.52
N ASN A 137 9.52 -8.30 -3.25
CA ASN A 137 10.56 -9.34 -3.14
C ASN A 137 11.89 -8.75 -3.67
N ASP A 138 12.98 -9.52 -3.67
CA ASP A 138 14.31 -9.04 -4.09
C ASP A 138 14.42 -8.48 -5.53
N LYS A 139 13.47 -8.81 -6.41
CA LYS A 139 13.50 -8.45 -7.85
C LYS A 139 12.17 -7.87 -8.38
N GLU A 140 11.21 -7.64 -7.48
CA GLU A 140 9.80 -7.28 -7.70
C GLU A 140 9.03 -8.11 -8.76
N ILE A 141 9.61 -9.21 -9.24
CA ILE A 141 9.09 -10.07 -10.30
C ILE A 141 8.99 -11.49 -9.78
N PHE A 142 7.87 -12.14 -10.08
CA PHE A 142 7.53 -13.48 -9.62
C PHE A 142 7.45 -14.44 -10.81
N SER A 143 7.89 -15.68 -10.60
CA SER A 143 7.68 -16.75 -11.57
C SER A 143 6.42 -17.52 -11.19
N VAL A 144 5.47 -17.62 -12.11
CA VAL A 144 4.18 -18.30 -11.89
C VAL A 144 3.87 -19.24 -13.06
N ILE A 145 3.16 -20.33 -12.78
CA ILE A 145 2.68 -21.22 -13.84
C ILE A 145 1.24 -20.83 -14.16
N VAL A 146 0.99 -20.42 -15.41
CA VAL A 146 -0.34 -20.10 -15.93
C VAL A 146 -0.59 -20.97 -17.15
N ASN A 147 -1.64 -21.79 -17.11
CA ASN A 147 -2.00 -22.74 -18.17
C ASN A 147 -0.81 -23.63 -18.59
N GLY A 148 -0.07 -24.16 -17.61
CA GLY A 148 1.08 -25.06 -17.85
C GLY A 148 2.35 -24.37 -18.34
N LYS A 149 2.35 -23.04 -18.54
CA LYS A 149 3.52 -22.28 -18.97
C LYS A 149 4.06 -21.42 -17.84
N SER A 150 5.38 -21.43 -17.67
CA SER A 150 6.07 -20.51 -16.76
C SER A 150 6.01 -19.09 -17.32
N ARG A 151 5.58 -18.14 -16.50
CA ARG A 151 5.50 -16.70 -16.82
C ARG A 151 6.16 -15.88 -15.72
N ARG A 152 6.74 -14.75 -16.12
CA ARG A 152 7.23 -13.74 -15.19
C ARG A 152 6.18 -12.67 -15.04
N VAL A 153 5.81 -12.35 -13.81
CA VAL A 153 4.69 -11.44 -13.52
C VAL A 153 5.05 -10.42 -12.45
N TYR A 154 4.42 -9.26 -12.54
CA TYR A 154 4.29 -8.34 -11.42
C TYR A 154 2.99 -8.63 -10.66
N MET A 155 3.00 -8.40 -9.35
CA MET A 155 1.86 -8.68 -8.47
C MET A 155 1.33 -7.38 -7.86
N ILE A 156 0.12 -6.99 -8.27
CA ILE A 156 -0.54 -5.74 -7.86
C ILE A 156 -1.63 -6.07 -6.84
N ARG A 157 -1.67 -5.37 -5.72
CA ARG A 157 -2.63 -5.64 -4.65
C ARG A 157 -4.04 -5.28 -5.14
N LYS A 158 -5.00 -6.19 -4.99
CA LYS A 158 -6.38 -5.98 -5.46
C LYS A 158 -7.00 -4.73 -4.85
N THR A 159 -6.76 -4.48 -3.55
CA THR A 159 -7.25 -3.29 -2.84
C THR A 159 -6.69 -1.95 -3.35
N ALA A 160 -5.60 -1.96 -4.13
CA ALA A 160 -5.06 -0.75 -4.77
C ALA A 160 -5.72 -0.46 -6.12
N VAL A 161 -6.33 -1.47 -6.76
CA VAL A 161 -7.02 -1.37 -8.04
C VAL A 161 -8.53 -1.23 -7.84
N ASP A 162 -9.09 -2.08 -6.98
CA ASP A 162 -10.50 -2.10 -6.62
C ASP A 162 -10.69 -1.31 -5.32
N LEU A 163 -10.48 0.01 -5.40
CA LEU A 163 -10.60 0.90 -4.24
C LEU A 163 -12.02 0.78 -3.64
N PRO A 164 -12.16 0.24 -2.42
CA PRO A 164 -13.47 0.11 -1.79
C PRO A 164 -14.00 1.50 -1.42
N GLY A 165 -15.25 1.80 -1.80
CA GLY A 165 -15.95 3.03 -1.41
C GLY A 165 -15.72 4.25 -2.32
N VAL A 166 -15.04 4.08 -3.45
CA VAL A 166 -15.03 5.10 -4.52
C VAL A 166 -16.10 4.70 -5.53
N GLU A 167 -17.24 5.41 -5.53
CA GLU A 167 -18.19 5.32 -6.64
C GLU A 167 -17.45 5.64 -7.93
N LYS A 168 -17.51 4.73 -8.90
CA LYS A 168 -16.96 5.00 -10.23
C LYS A 168 -17.74 6.18 -10.77
N TYR A 169 -17.14 7.37 -10.80
CA TYR A 169 -17.67 8.49 -11.55
C TYR A 169 -17.69 8.07 -13.02
N GLU A 170 -18.83 7.55 -13.46
CA GLU A 170 -19.15 7.44 -14.88
C GLU A 170 -19.17 8.88 -15.43
N ARG A 171 -18.27 9.15 -16.38
CA ARG A 171 -18.27 10.39 -17.15
C ARG A 171 -19.32 10.33 -18.24
#